data_AF-T1AU79-F1
#
_entry.id   AF-T1AU79-F1
#
_cell.length_a   1.000
_cell.length_b   1.000
_cell.length_c   1.000
_cell.angle_alpha   90.00
_cell.angle_beta   90.00
_cell.angle_gamma   90.00
#
_symmetry.space_group_name_H-M   'P 1'
#
loop_
_entity.id
_entity.type
_entity.pdbx_description
1 polymer ?
#
loop_
_entity_poly.entity_id
_entity_poly.type
_entity_poly.pdbx_seq_one_letter_code
_entity_poly.pdbx_strand_id
1 'polypeptide(L)'
;KVLEISLDCDADLLVTDLAPIDVLLQRIGRLHRHERVRPASCTRARVLILTPETRDLSAHLHGGRLGFGPRSPYENVLAVEATWCELERRSTLRIPYENRELVEAATDPMRLEALAHTLGGAWPDHWSELIGRSAARGAAAHTVALRWSTPWEDSGFGEIGERIRTRLGLDTRRVRLSRRVRSPFGHDLDELHIPAVLWPTGCDAEHVEVLASDASATTISLGGICLRYDRLGLRHEAG
;
A
#
# COMPACT_ATOMS: atom_id res chain seq x y z
N LYS A 1 -0.18 -4.27 -4.36
CA LYS A 1 -1.41 -3.52 -4.71
C LYS A 1 -2.00 -3.84 -6.10
N VAL A 2 -1.25 -4.29 -7.11
CA VAL A 2 -1.85 -4.62 -8.44
C VAL A 2 -2.79 -5.84 -8.38
N LEU A 3 -2.48 -6.85 -7.56
CA LEU A 3 -3.37 -8.00 -7.34
C LEU A 3 -4.55 -7.71 -6.42
N GLU A 4 -4.72 -6.50 -5.87
CA GLU A 4 -5.76 -6.24 -4.85
C GLU A 4 -7.05 -5.70 -5.46
N ILE A 5 -7.02 -5.17 -6.69
CA ILE A 5 -8.18 -4.53 -7.31
C ILE A 5 -8.38 -5.13 -8.72
N SER A 6 -9.54 -5.77 -8.91
CA SER A 6 -10.11 -6.19 -10.22
C SER A 6 -9.60 -7.47 -10.91
N LEU A 7 -8.77 -8.30 -10.30
CA LEU A 7 -8.44 -9.62 -10.87
C LEU A 7 -9.32 -10.72 -10.26
N ASP A 8 -10.18 -11.34 -11.07
CA ASP A 8 -10.93 -12.54 -10.70
C ASP A 8 -10.01 -13.76 -10.73
N CYS A 9 -9.59 -14.21 -9.55
CA CYS A 9 -8.67 -15.33 -9.40
C CYS A 9 -9.13 -16.26 -8.28
N ASP A 10 -8.85 -17.56 -8.45
CA ASP A 10 -9.17 -18.61 -7.50
C ASP A 10 -7.90 -19.43 -7.20
N ALA A 11 -7.41 -19.30 -5.98
CA ALA A 11 -6.23 -19.98 -5.48
C ALA A 11 -6.60 -21.18 -4.60
N ASP A 12 -5.83 -22.26 -4.69
CA ASP A 12 -5.97 -23.44 -3.82
C ASP A 12 -5.25 -23.29 -2.46
N LEU A 13 -4.24 -22.41 -2.40
CA LEU A 13 -3.47 -22.02 -1.22
C LEU A 13 -3.14 -20.52 -1.33
N LEU A 14 -3.27 -19.77 -0.24
CA LEU A 14 -2.87 -18.36 -0.18
C LEU A 14 -1.61 -18.23 0.68
N VAL A 15 -0.56 -17.64 0.12
CA VAL A 15 0.62 -17.19 0.88
C VAL A 15 0.65 -15.67 0.79
N THR A 16 0.74 -14.99 1.94
CA THR A 16 0.60 -13.54 1.99
C THR A 16 1.46 -12.97 3.11
N ASP A 17 2.03 -11.79 2.90
CA ASP A 17 2.59 -11.00 3.99
C ASP A 17 1.49 -10.63 4.99
N LEU A 18 1.90 -10.46 6.25
CA LEU A 18 1.08 -9.80 7.26
C LEU A 18 0.65 -8.41 6.74
N ALA A 19 -0.61 -8.08 6.91
CA ALA A 19 -1.23 -6.86 6.43
C ALA A 19 -2.41 -6.51 7.35
N PRO A 20 -2.98 -5.30 7.24
CA PRO A 20 -4.24 -4.99 7.90
C PRO A 20 -5.33 -6.01 7.53
N ILE A 21 -6.17 -6.36 8.50
CA ILE A 21 -7.10 -7.48 8.41
C ILE A 21 -8.11 -7.33 7.26
N ASP A 22 -8.53 -6.12 6.92
CA ASP A 22 -9.39 -5.82 5.78
C ASP A 22 -8.72 -6.19 4.46
N VAL A 23 -7.44 -5.85 4.30
CA VAL A 23 -6.61 -6.24 3.15
C VAL A 23 -6.40 -7.76 3.13
N LEU A 24 -6.17 -8.40 4.27
CA LEU A 24 -6.08 -9.86 4.35
C LEU A 24 -7.40 -10.52 3.94
N LEU A 25 -8.55 -10.05 4.41
CA LEU A 25 -9.85 -10.57 4.04
C LEU A 25 -10.14 -10.41 2.55
N GLN A 26 -9.73 -9.30 1.94
CA GLN A 26 -9.79 -9.11 0.48
C GLN A 26 -8.95 -10.14 -0.28
N ARG A 27 -7.75 -10.47 0.23
CA ARG A 27 -6.90 -11.53 -0.34
C ARG A 27 -7.52 -12.92 -0.13
N ILE A 28 -8.10 -13.18 1.04
CA ILE A 28 -8.81 -14.42 1.37
C ILE A 28 -10.03 -14.62 0.46
N GLY A 29 -10.69 -13.56 -0.01
CA GLY A 29 -11.78 -13.66 -0.98
C GLY A 29 -11.39 -14.24 -2.35
N ARG A 30 -10.11 -14.54 -2.57
CA ARG A 30 -9.55 -15.22 -3.75
C ARG A 30 -9.14 -16.67 -3.44
N LEU A 31 -9.08 -17.04 -2.16
CA LEU A 31 -8.83 -18.40 -1.73
C LEU A 31 -10.14 -19.16 -1.81
N HIS A 32 -10.12 -20.25 -2.58
CA HIS A 32 -11.27 -21.12 -2.76
C HIS A 32 -12.54 -20.38 -3.25
N ARG A 33 -12.34 -19.40 -4.13
CA ARG A 33 -13.40 -18.46 -4.58
C ARG A 33 -14.49 -19.15 -5.40
N HIS A 34 -14.11 -20.13 -6.20
CA HIS A 34 -15.03 -20.88 -7.07
C HIS A 34 -15.19 -22.31 -6.58
N GLU A 35 -16.41 -22.83 -6.65
CA GLU A 35 -16.70 -24.23 -6.32
C GLU A 35 -16.14 -25.14 -7.42
N ARG A 36 -15.15 -25.96 -7.08
CA ARG A 36 -14.51 -26.93 -7.99
C ARG A 36 -13.80 -28.03 -7.22
N VAL A 37 -13.48 -29.12 -7.90
CA VAL A 37 -12.62 -30.18 -7.36
C VAL A 37 -11.22 -29.63 -7.13
N ARG A 38 -10.69 -29.84 -5.92
CA ARG A 38 -9.34 -29.38 -5.53
C ARG A 38 -8.38 -30.56 -5.39
N PRO A 39 -7.07 -30.34 -5.56
CA PRO A 39 -6.06 -31.33 -5.21
C PRO A 39 -6.22 -31.81 -3.76
N ALA A 40 -5.87 -33.07 -3.48
CA ALA A 40 -6.05 -33.68 -2.17
C ALA A 40 -5.39 -32.87 -1.03
N SER A 41 -4.24 -32.24 -1.29
CA SER A 41 -3.51 -31.38 -0.34
C SER A 41 -4.15 -30.01 -0.09
N CYS A 42 -5.14 -29.61 -0.88
CA CYS A 42 -5.77 -28.29 -0.87
C CYS A 42 -7.30 -28.36 -0.74
N THR A 43 -7.84 -29.46 -0.22
CA THR A 43 -9.28 -29.61 0.05
C THR A 43 -9.77 -28.65 1.12
N ARG A 44 -8.91 -28.30 2.09
CA ARG A 44 -9.18 -27.29 3.11
C ARG A 44 -8.51 -25.97 2.73
N ALA A 45 -9.29 -24.88 2.77
CA ALA A 45 -8.78 -23.53 2.60
C ALA A 45 -7.72 -23.22 3.66
N ARG A 46 -6.52 -22.81 3.22
CA ARG A 46 -5.40 -22.45 4.10
C ARG A 46 -4.76 -21.15 3.63
N VAL A 47 -4.41 -20.33 4.62
CA VAL A 47 -3.64 -19.10 4.45
C VAL A 47 -2.34 -19.27 5.22
N LEU A 48 -1.21 -19.05 4.56
CA LEU A 48 0.10 -18.96 5.20
C LEU A 48 0.47 -17.48 5.27
N ILE A 49 0.61 -16.97 6.49
CA ILE A 49 0.93 -15.57 6.74
C ILE A 49 2.42 -15.48 7.02
N LEU A 50 3.12 -14.68 6.22
CA LEU A 50 4.53 -14.36 6.42
C LEU A 50 4.61 -13.22 7.43
N THR A 51 5.27 -13.49 8.55
CA THR A 51 5.52 -12.51 9.60
C THR A 51 7.01 -12.16 9.65
N PRO A 52 7.38 -11.00 10.21
CA PRO A 52 8.76 -10.77 10.63
C PRO A 52 9.27 -11.89 11.53
N GLU A 53 10.58 -12.11 11.52
CA GLU A 53 11.25 -13.12 12.34
C GLU A 53 11.05 -12.88 13.84
N THR A 54 11.07 -11.61 14.24
CA THR A 54 10.79 -11.18 15.61
C THR A 54 9.33 -10.78 15.75
N ARG A 55 8.68 -11.18 16.85
CA ARG A 55 7.33 -10.74 17.24
C ARG A 55 7.35 -9.30 17.78
N ASP A 56 7.77 -8.36 16.95
CA ASP A 56 7.86 -6.95 17.31
C ASP A 56 7.75 -6.08 16.06
N LEU A 57 6.71 -5.23 16.01
CA LEU A 57 6.52 -4.23 14.96
C LEU A 57 6.97 -2.83 15.37
N SER A 58 7.44 -2.62 16.61
CA SER A 58 7.82 -1.30 17.12
C SER A 58 8.95 -0.66 16.32
N ALA A 59 9.87 -1.47 15.80
CA ALA A 59 10.95 -1.02 14.91
C ALA A 59 10.46 -0.41 13.58
N HIS A 60 9.19 -0.65 13.19
CA HIS A 60 8.59 -0.17 11.95
C HIS A 60 7.74 1.10 12.14
N LEU A 61 7.59 1.63 13.36
CA LEU A 61 6.74 2.79 13.65
C LEU A 61 7.26 4.08 13.00
N HIS A 62 8.58 4.26 12.97
CA HIS A 62 9.24 5.46 12.47
C HIS A 62 9.99 5.25 11.15
N GLY A 63 10.06 4.02 10.64
CA GLY A 63 10.82 3.66 9.44
C GLY A 63 10.08 2.66 8.55
N GLY A 64 9.95 3.00 7.26
CA GLY A 64 9.35 2.13 6.26
C GLY A 64 10.23 0.91 5.96
N ARG A 65 9.87 -0.27 6.45
CA ARG A 65 10.56 -1.55 6.13
C ARG A 65 9.55 -2.70 6.12
N LEU A 66 9.80 -3.72 5.31
CA LEU A 66 8.91 -4.90 5.17
C LEU A 66 7.45 -4.57 4.80
N GLY A 67 7.18 -3.41 4.20
CA GLY A 67 5.81 -3.01 3.86
C GLY A 67 5.03 -2.31 4.99
N PHE A 68 5.65 -2.07 6.15
CA PHE A 68 5.06 -1.34 7.28
C PHE A 68 5.69 0.03 7.51
N GLY A 69 4.90 0.98 8.04
CA GLY A 69 5.40 2.27 8.52
C GLY A 69 5.22 3.45 7.55
N PRO A 70 5.79 4.62 7.89
CA PRO A 70 5.65 5.82 7.07
C PRO A 70 6.14 5.62 5.63
N ARG A 71 5.41 6.14 4.63
CA ARG A 71 5.70 5.99 3.18
C ARG A 71 5.67 4.54 2.67
N SER A 72 5.02 3.66 3.42
CA SER A 72 4.86 2.25 3.10
C SER A 72 3.41 1.92 2.68
N PRO A 73 3.13 0.79 2.02
CA PRO A 73 1.75 0.36 1.72
C PRO A 73 0.79 0.38 2.92
N TYR A 74 1.30 0.12 4.13
CA TYR A 74 0.56 0.08 5.39
C TYR A 74 1.15 1.08 6.40
N GLU A 75 0.70 2.35 6.33
CA GLU A 75 1.16 3.41 7.23
C GLU A 75 0.67 3.22 8.68
N ASN A 76 -0.53 2.68 8.85
CA ASN A 76 -1.10 2.37 10.16
C ASN A 76 -0.57 1.02 10.66
N VAL A 77 0.63 1.03 11.26
CA VAL A 77 1.28 -0.17 11.80
C VAL A 77 0.46 -0.77 12.95
N LEU A 78 -0.29 0.05 13.69
CA LEU A 78 -1.14 -0.40 14.78
C LEU A 78 -2.30 -1.29 14.30
N ALA A 79 -2.86 -1.03 13.11
CA ALA A 79 -3.84 -1.92 12.48
C ALA A 79 -3.23 -3.27 12.06
N VAL A 80 -1.96 -3.27 11.63
CA VAL A 80 -1.22 -4.51 11.32
C VAL A 80 -0.95 -5.30 12.61
N GLU A 81 -0.57 -4.63 13.69
CA GLU A 81 -0.35 -5.24 15.00
C GLU A 81 -1.64 -5.83 15.58
N ALA A 82 -2.76 -5.11 15.51
CA ALA A 82 -4.08 -5.62 15.88
C ALA A 82 -4.43 -6.89 15.09
N THR A 83 -4.10 -6.90 13.80
CA THR A 83 -4.29 -8.07 12.94
C THR A 83 -3.44 -9.25 13.41
N TRP A 84 -2.16 -9.02 13.76
CA TRP A 84 -1.29 -10.06 14.28
C TRP A 84 -1.83 -10.65 15.59
N CYS A 85 -2.26 -9.80 16.53
CA CYS A 85 -2.90 -10.23 17.78
C CYS A 85 -4.13 -11.13 17.55
N GLU A 86 -5.01 -10.77 16.61
CA GLU A 86 -6.20 -11.58 16.31
C GLU A 86 -5.85 -12.95 15.71
N LEU A 87 -4.84 -12.99 14.83
CA LEU A 87 -4.38 -14.23 14.20
C LEU A 87 -3.63 -15.16 15.16
N GLU A 88 -2.99 -14.61 16.20
CA GLU A 88 -2.41 -15.41 17.29
C GLU A 88 -3.48 -16.04 18.18
N ARG A 89 -4.59 -15.32 18.39
CA ARG A 89 -5.74 -15.82 19.15
C ARG A 89 -6.56 -16.86 18.38
N ARG A 90 -6.59 -16.76 17.04
CA ARG A 90 -7.48 -17.56 16.18
C ARG A 90 -6.70 -18.26 15.08
N SER A 91 -6.60 -19.58 15.17
CA SER A 91 -5.98 -20.40 14.11
C SER A 91 -6.96 -20.84 13.00
N THR A 92 -8.25 -20.53 13.14
CA THR A 92 -9.29 -20.82 12.13
C THR A 92 -10.28 -19.66 12.10
N LEU A 93 -10.58 -19.17 10.91
CA LEU A 93 -11.53 -18.08 10.67
C LEU A 93 -12.78 -18.60 9.93
N ARG A 94 -13.95 -18.16 10.34
CA ARG A 94 -15.27 -18.47 9.78
C ARG A 94 -15.75 -17.29 8.95
N ILE A 95 -15.29 -17.25 7.72
CA ILE A 95 -15.65 -16.23 6.73
C ILE A 95 -16.95 -16.65 6.02
N PRO A 96 -17.92 -15.75 5.80
CA PRO A 96 -17.89 -14.30 6.05
C PRO A 96 -18.38 -13.85 7.43
N TYR A 97 -18.79 -14.77 8.30
CA TYR A 97 -19.46 -14.46 9.58
C TYR A 97 -18.61 -13.60 10.52
N GLU A 98 -17.30 -13.83 10.55
CA GLU A 98 -16.36 -13.09 11.42
C GLU A 98 -15.78 -11.83 10.77
N ASN A 99 -16.11 -11.51 9.51
CA ASN A 99 -15.52 -10.38 8.79
C ASN A 99 -15.66 -9.06 9.56
N ARG A 100 -16.86 -8.80 10.07
CA ARG A 100 -17.16 -7.55 10.77
C ARG A 100 -16.35 -7.42 12.05
N GLU A 101 -16.35 -8.45 12.87
CA GLU A 101 -15.63 -8.46 14.15
C GLU A 101 -14.11 -8.29 13.93
N LEU A 102 -13.57 -9.01 12.93
CA LEU A 102 -12.16 -8.94 12.56
C LEU A 102 -11.79 -7.53 12.09
N VAL A 103 -12.57 -6.93 11.19
CA VAL A 103 -12.33 -5.56 10.71
C VAL A 103 -12.41 -4.56 11.85
N GLU A 104 -13.48 -4.60 12.65
CA GLU A 104 -13.66 -3.68 13.79
C GLU A 104 -12.51 -3.81 14.80
N ALA A 105 -11.95 -5.00 15.02
CA ALA A 105 -10.79 -5.19 15.90
C ALA A 105 -9.54 -4.41 15.46
N ALA A 106 -9.37 -4.16 14.16
CA ALA A 106 -8.20 -3.45 13.62
C ALA A 106 -8.50 -2.03 13.12
N THR A 107 -9.76 -1.57 13.18
CA THR A 107 -10.15 -0.23 12.71
C THR A 107 -10.85 0.62 13.77
N ASP A 108 -11.39 0.02 14.84
CA ASP A 108 -12.04 0.75 15.92
C ASP A 108 -11.03 1.63 16.68
N PRO A 109 -11.21 2.96 16.73
CA PRO A 109 -10.25 3.85 17.37
C PRO A 109 -10.04 3.58 18.86
N MET A 110 -11.09 3.22 19.60
CA MET A 110 -10.99 2.95 21.04
C MET A 110 -10.21 1.67 21.29
N ARG A 111 -10.39 0.64 20.45
CA ARG A 111 -9.61 -0.60 20.54
C ARG A 111 -8.16 -0.39 20.19
N LEU A 112 -7.88 0.37 19.13
CA LEU A 112 -6.51 0.67 18.72
C LEU A 112 -5.79 1.52 19.78
N GLU A 113 -6.44 2.53 20.34
CA GLU A 113 -5.89 3.32 21.46
C GLU A 113 -5.55 2.43 22.66
N ALA A 114 -6.49 1.57 23.09
CA ALA A 114 -6.27 0.64 24.19
C ALA A 114 -5.11 -0.34 23.90
N LEU A 115 -5.01 -0.83 22.67
CA LEU A 115 -3.89 -1.67 22.23
C LEU A 115 -2.56 -0.91 22.29
N ALA A 116 -2.50 0.33 21.79
CA ALA A 116 -1.30 1.15 21.85
C ALA A 116 -0.81 1.36 23.29
N HIS A 117 -1.73 1.64 24.22
CA HIS A 117 -1.41 1.74 25.64
C HIS A 117 -0.96 0.41 26.26
N THR A 118 -1.57 -0.70 25.87
CA THR A 118 -1.20 -2.05 26.34
C THR A 118 0.21 -2.44 25.89
N LEU A 119 0.57 -2.11 24.65
CA LEU A 119 1.90 -2.37 24.10
C LEU A 119 2.98 -1.46 24.70
N GLY A 120 2.61 -0.24 25.12
CA GLY A 120 3.51 0.71 25.77
C GLY A 120 4.64 1.19 24.85
N GLY A 121 5.74 1.67 25.44
CA GLY A 121 6.89 2.17 24.66
C GLY A 121 6.51 3.29 23.69
N ALA A 122 6.89 3.15 22.41
CA ALA A 122 6.61 4.14 21.36
C ALA A 122 5.18 4.05 20.77
N TRP A 123 4.37 3.07 21.17
CA TRP A 123 3.05 2.83 20.58
C TRP A 123 2.01 3.93 20.89
N PRO A 124 1.89 4.47 22.13
CA PRO A 124 0.97 5.58 22.41
C PRO A 124 1.32 6.87 21.64
N ASP A 125 2.61 7.14 21.47
CA ASP A 125 3.09 8.29 20.70
C ASP A 125 2.76 8.12 19.21
N HIS A 126 2.94 6.90 18.67
CA HIS A 126 2.55 6.58 17.30
C HIS A 126 1.04 6.74 17.07
N TRP A 127 0.21 6.30 18.03
CA TRP A 127 -1.24 6.52 17.98
C TRP A 127 -1.59 8.01 17.93
N SER A 128 -0.97 8.80 18.80
CA SER A 128 -1.15 10.26 18.85
C SER A 128 -0.76 10.92 17.52
N GLU A 129 0.34 10.48 16.90
CA GLU A 129 0.78 10.95 15.59
C GLU A 129 -0.21 10.58 14.47
N LEU A 130 -0.73 9.34 14.47
CA LEU A 130 -1.72 8.88 13.50
C LEU A 130 -3.02 9.71 13.58
N ILE A 131 -3.56 9.90 14.79
CA ILE A 131 -4.77 10.71 15.01
C ILE A 131 -4.52 12.17 14.65
N GLY A 132 -3.38 12.75 15.04
CA GLY A 132 -3.00 14.10 14.68
C GLY A 132 -2.95 14.31 13.16
N ARG A 133 -2.34 13.38 12.42
CA ARG A 133 -2.33 13.41 10.93
C ARG A 133 -3.72 13.26 10.34
N SER A 134 -4.55 12.37 10.88
CA SER A 134 -5.93 12.18 10.41
C SER A 134 -6.77 13.46 10.61
N ALA A 135 -6.67 14.08 11.78
CA ALA A 135 -7.36 15.33 12.09
C ALA A 135 -6.89 16.49 11.18
N ALA A 136 -5.58 16.63 10.97
CA ALA A 136 -5.01 17.63 10.06
C ALA A 136 -5.49 17.43 8.62
N ARG A 137 -5.51 16.18 8.13
CA ARG A 137 -6.07 15.83 6.80
C ARG A 137 -7.56 16.13 6.72
N GLY A 138 -8.32 15.84 7.77
CA GLY A 138 -9.75 16.15 7.86
C GLY A 138 -10.04 17.66 7.80
N ALA A 139 -9.27 18.46 8.54
CA ALA A 139 -9.37 19.91 8.50
C ALA A 139 -9.04 20.49 7.12
N ALA A 140 -7.95 20.03 6.49
CA ALA A 140 -7.58 20.44 5.13
C ALA A 140 -8.60 19.98 4.07
N ALA A 141 -9.21 18.80 4.24
CA ALA A 141 -10.27 18.35 3.36
C ALA A 141 -11.51 19.26 3.51
N HIS A 142 -11.86 19.68 4.73
CA HIS A 142 -13.01 20.55 4.97
C HIS A 142 -12.88 21.95 4.35
N THR A 143 -11.66 22.47 4.15
CA THR A 143 -11.44 23.76 3.48
C THR A 143 -11.63 23.68 1.96
N VAL A 144 -11.53 22.48 1.38
CA VAL A 144 -11.53 22.27 -0.07
C VAL A 144 -12.78 21.50 -0.54
N ALA A 145 -13.43 20.77 0.35
CA ALA A 145 -14.61 19.99 0.03
C ALA A 145 -15.80 20.90 -0.33
N LEU A 146 -16.46 20.56 -1.44
CA LEU A 146 -17.75 21.16 -1.79
C LEU A 146 -18.79 20.80 -0.72
N ARG A 147 -19.52 21.80 -0.25
CA ARG A 147 -20.62 21.62 0.69
C ARG A 147 -21.89 21.33 -0.11
N TRP A 148 -22.30 20.06 -0.12
CA TRP A 148 -23.52 19.61 -0.83
C TRP A 148 -24.82 20.29 -0.36
N SER A 149 -24.83 20.85 0.85
CA SER A 149 -25.96 21.60 1.40
C SER A 149 -26.02 23.06 0.92
N THR A 150 -24.99 23.55 0.24
CA THR A 150 -24.91 24.92 -0.27
C THR A 150 -25.35 24.93 -1.73
N PRO A 151 -26.29 25.81 -2.15
CA PRO A 151 -26.61 26.00 -3.55
C PRO A 151 -25.35 26.23 -4.38
N TRP A 152 -25.32 25.69 -5.60
CA TRP A 152 -24.16 25.78 -6.48
C TRP A 152 -23.73 27.23 -6.75
N GLU A 153 -24.71 28.13 -6.87
CA GLU A 153 -24.55 29.57 -7.07
C GLU A 153 -23.93 30.31 -5.87
N ASP A 154 -24.09 29.78 -4.67
CA ASP A 154 -23.51 30.32 -3.43
C ASP A 154 -22.21 29.59 -3.04
N SER A 155 -21.78 28.62 -3.84
CA SER A 155 -20.56 27.86 -3.59
C SER A 155 -19.35 28.68 -4.06
N GLY A 156 -18.56 29.18 -3.11
CA GLY A 156 -17.27 29.78 -3.40
C GLY A 156 -16.31 28.73 -3.96
N PHE A 157 -15.97 28.81 -5.23
CA PHE A 157 -14.87 28.05 -5.79
C PHE A 157 -13.56 28.71 -5.35
N GLY A 158 -12.59 27.92 -4.86
CA GLY A 158 -11.23 28.39 -4.67
C GLY A 158 -10.62 28.90 -5.99
N GLU A 159 -9.47 29.57 -5.92
CA GLU A 159 -8.80 30.10 -7.11
C GLU A 159 -8.61 29.01 -8.18
N ILE A 160 -8.97 29.32 -9.43
CA ILE A 160 -8.79 28.43 -10.58
C ILE A 160 -7.28 28.24 -10.78
N GLY A 161 -6.75 27.13 -10.27
CA GLY A 161 -5.32 26.81 -10.34
C GLY A 161 -4.80 26.01 -9.14
N GLU A 162 -5.54 25.98 -8.03
CA GLU A 162 -5.13 25.18 -6.88
C GLU A 162 -5.29 23.68 -7.19
N ARG A 163 -4.18 22.94 -7.19
CA ARG A 163 -4.19 21.48 -7.39
C ARG A 163 -4.77 20.79 -6.16
N ILE A 164 -6.09 20.66 -6.13
CA ILE A 164 -6.83 19.91 -5.11
C ILE A 164 -6.50 18.42 -5.24
N ARG A 165 -5.82 17.84 -4.23
CA ARG A 165 -5.50 16.40 -4.21
C ARG A 165 -6.58 15.64 -3.47
N THR A 166 -7.32 14.81 -4.19
CA THR A 166 -8.40 13.97 -3.64
C THR A 166 -7.96 12.55 -3.28
N ARG A 167 -6.78 12.11 -3.76
CA ARG A 167 -6.12 10.86 -3.35
C ARG A 167 -4.74 11.16 -2.81
N LEU A 168 -4.51 10.82 -1.54
CA LEU A 168 -3.19 10.71 -0.92
C LEU A 168 -2.51 9.40 -1.36
N GLY A 169 -2.45 9.15 -2.67
CA GLY A 169 -1.74 8.00 -3.23
C GLY A 169 -0.23 8.25 -3.26
N LEU A 170 0.56 7.19 -3.43
CA LEU A 170 1.96 7.33 -3.82
C LEU A 170 1.98 7.95 -5.22
N ASP A 171 2.24 9.26 -5.29
CA ASP A 171 2.25 10.05 -6.53
C ASP A 171 3.12 9.33 -7.58
N THR A 172 2.51 8.70 -8.56
CA THR A 172 3.26 8.07 -9.65
C THR A 172 3.39 9.09 -10.76
N ARG A 173 4.63 9.40 -11.15
CA ARG A 173 4.90 10.38 -12.21
C ARG A 173 5.15 9.64 -13.52
N ARG A 174 4.51 10.13 -14.56
CA ARG A 174 4.64 9.66 -15.93
C ARG A 174 5.79 10.42 -16.59
N VAL A 175 6.79 9.71 -17.11
CA VAL A 175 8.01 10.30 -17.68
C VAL A 175 8.44 9.64 -18.96
N ARG A 176 8.82 10.44 -19.96
CA ARG A 176 9.30 9.93 -21.25
C ARG A 176 10.77 9.53 -21.16
N LEU A 177 11.11 8.42 -21.81
CA LEU A 177 12.48 7.97 -21.99
C LEU A 177 13.16 8.80 -23.09
N SER A 178 14.45 9.07 -22.95
CA SER A 178 15.24 9.80 -23.96
C SER A 178 15.30 9.08 -25.32
N ARG A 179 15.07 7.77 -25.33
CA ARG A 179 14.91 6.95 -26.53
C ARG A 179 13.99 5.76 -26.27
N ARG A 180 13.38 5.23 -27.33
CA ARG A 180 12.64 3.97 -27.29
C ARG A 180 13.56 2.83 -26.86
N VAL A 181 13.09 2.00 -25.94
CA VAL A 181 13.76 0.78 -25.48
C VAL A 181 12.82 -0.41 -25.60
N ARG A 182 13.38 -1.62 -25.54
CA ARG A 182 12.58 -2.83 -25.47
C ARG A 182 12.42 -3.24 -24.02
N SER A 183 11.19 -3.45 -23.58
CA SER A 183 10.90 -3.87 -22.22
C SER A 183 11.36 -5.31 -21.99
N PRO A 184 11.57 -5.72 -20.73
CA PRO A 184 11.88 -7.11 -20.36
C PRO A 184 10.79 -8.12 -20.76
N PHE A 185 9.62 -7.63 -21.15
CA PHE A 185 8.48 -8.42 -21.62
C PHE A 185 8.32 -8.38 -23.15
N GLY A 186 9.30 -7.80 -23.87
CA GLY A 186 9.37 -7.82 -25.33
C GLY A 186 8.58 -6.73 -26.05
N HIS A 187 7.95 -5.81 -25.32
CA HIS A 187 7.18 -4.68 -25.87
C HIS A 187 8.05 -3.42 -26.00
N ASP A 188 7.79 -2.59 -27.00
CA ASP A 188 8.41 -1.27 -27.10
C ASP A 188 7.94 -0.36 -25.97
N LEU A 189 8.88 0.41 -25.42
CA LEU A 189 8.67 1.29 -24.29
C LEU A 189 9.27 2.66 -24.59
N ASP A 190 8.42 3.68 -24.59
CA ASP A 190 8.82 5.09 -24.74
C ASP A 190 8.70 5.88 -23.44
N GLU A 191 8.08 5.28 -22.42
CA GLU A 191 7.65 5.98 -21.23
C GLU A 191 7.53 5.05 -20.03
N LEU A 192 7.77 5.59 -18.83
CA LEU A 192 7.66 4.87 -17.58
C LEU A 192 6.80 5.63 -16.58
N HIS A 193 6.12 4.86 -15.74
CA HIS A 193 5.45 5.34 -14.54
C HIS A 193 6.38 5.09 -13.35
N ILE A 194 6.96 6.17 -12.80
CA ILE A 194 7.90 6.09 -11.67
C ILE A 194 7.15 6.40 -10.37
N PRO A 195 7.09 5.47 -9.41
CA PRO A 195 6.50 5.71 -8.09
C PRO A 195 7.23 6.84 -7.34
N ALA A 196 6.50 7.68 -6.60
CA ALA A 196 7.06 8.76 -5.77
C ALA A 196 8.19 8.31 -4.84
N VAL A 197 8.14 7.07 -4.33
CA VAL A 197 9.17 6.54 -3.42
C VAL A 197 10.55 6.39 -4.10
N LEU A 198 10.58 6.28 -5.42
CA LEU A 198 11.81 6.24 -6.23
C LEU A 198 12.15 7.61 -6.83
N TRP A 199 11.37 8.65 -6.52
CA TRP A 199 11.54 9.97 -7.10
C TRP A 199 12.45 10.85 -6.22
N PRO A 200 13.55 11.42 -6.75
CA PRO A 200 14.43 12.28 -5.98
C PRO A 200 13.75 13.57 -5.50
N THR A 201 14.00 13.95 -4.24
CA THR A 201 13.50 15.20 -3.68
C THR A 201 14.00 16.41 -4.49
N GLY A 202 13.10 17.30 -4.89
CA GLY A 202 13.43 18.51 -5.66
C GLY A 202 13.73 18.27 -7.14
N CYS A 203 13.50 17.06 -7.66
CA CYS A 203 13.65 16.78 -9.08
C CYS A 203 12.35 17.10 -9.85
N ASP A 204 12.47 18.01 -10.82
CA ASP A 204 11.39 18.41 -11.75
C ASP A 204 11.65 17.91 -13.19
N ALA A 205 12.41 16.82 -13.33
CA ALA A 205 12.71 16.25 -14.64
C ALA A 205 11.43 15.72 -15.32
N GLU A 206 11.18 16.20 -16.54
CA GLU A 206 10.08 15.71 -17.39
C GLU A 206 10.48 14.49 -18.24
N HIS A 207 11.78 14.27 -18.39
CA HIS A 207 12.37 13.19 -19.18
C HIS A 207 13.42 12.44 -18.37
N VAL A 208 13.57 11.15 -18.65
CA VAL A 208 14.58 10.28 -18.02
C VAL A 208 15.57 9.83 -19.08
N GLU A 209 16.85 9.94 -18.77
CA GLU A 209 17.91 9.52 -19.69
C GLU A 209 18.10 8.01 -19.62
N VAL A 210 18.06 7.33 -20.76
CA VAL A 210 18.40 5.91 -20.86
C VAL A 210 19.92 5.77 -20.96
N LEU A 211 20.54 5.28 -19.88
CA LEU A 211 21.99 5.06 -19.82
C LEU A 211 22.41 3.77 -20.54
N ALA A 212 21.69 2.68 -20.28
CA ALA A 212 21.95 1.38 -20.86
C ALA A 212 20.64 0.61 -21.05
N SER A 213 20.56 -0.23 -22.08
CA SER A 213 19.39 -1.06 -22.32
C SER A 213 19.79 -2.32 -23.07
N ASP A 214 19.39 -3.47 -22.54
CA ASP A 214 19.49 -4.78 -23.15
C ASP A 214 18.12 -5.50 -23.13
N ALA A 215 18.05 -6.74 -23.61
CA ALA A 215 16.80 -7.49 -23.69
C ALA A 215 16.18 -7.85 -22.32
N SER A 216 16.97 -7.80 -21.25
CA SER A 216 16.58 -8.18 -19.90
C SER A 216 16.32 -7.00 -18.98
N ALA A 217 17.00 -5.87 -19.20
CA ALA A 217 16.96 -4.72 -18.32
C ALA A 217 17.27 -3.40 -19.05
N THR A 218 16.76 -2.31 -18.49
CA THR A 218 17.08 -0.93 -18.88
C THR A 218 17.49 -0.14 -17.66
N THR A 219 18.64 0.51 -17.72
CA THR A 219 19.15 1.44 -16.71
C THR A 219 18.87 2.88 -17.14
N ILE A 220 18.26 3.66 -16.25
CA ILE A 220 17.82 5.03 -16.50
C ILE A 220 18.35 5.98 -15.42
N SER A 221 18.66 7.22 -15.78
CA SER A 221 19.10 8.28 -14.88
C SER A 221 17.99 9.31 -14.69
N LEU A 222 17.59 9.53 -13.43
CA LEU A 222 16.59 10.50 -13.03
C LEU A 222 17.19 11.41 -11.95
N GLY A 223 17.38 12.69 -12.23
CA GLY A 223 17.81 13.65 -11.20
C GLY A 223 19.09 13.26 -10.44
N GLY A 224 20.03 12.57 -11.11
CA GLY A 224 21.30 12.13 -10.52
C GLY A 224 21.28 10.77 -9.83
N ILE A 225 20.15 10.08 -9.76
CA ILE A 225 20.10 8.66 -9.33
C ILE A 225 19.95 7.72 -10.53
N CYS A 226 20.52 6.52 -10.40
CA CYS A 226 20.35 5.44 -11.37
C CYS A 226 19.23 4.49 -10.90
N LEU A 227 18.32 4.19 -11.80
CA LEU A 227 17.25 3.22 -11.61
C LEU A 227 17.40 2.10 -12.65
N ARG A 228 17.15 0.86 -12.24
CA ARG A 228 17.12 -0.32 -13.10
C ARG A 228 15.68 -0.81 -13.25
N TYR A 229 15.22 -0.92 -14.49
CA TYR A 229 13.96 -1.54 -14.88
C TYR A 229 14.22 -2.92 -15.49
N ASP A 230 13.75 -3.99 -14.87
CA ASP A 230 13.80 -5.33 -15.44
C ASP A 230 12.50 -6.12 -15.17
N ARG A 231 12.50 -7.44 -15.39
CA ARG A 231 11.33 -8.31 -15.15
C ARG A 231 10.80 -8.26 -13.70
N LEU A 232 11.59 -7.77 -12.74
CA LEU A 232 11.19 -7.60 -11.34
C LEU A 232 10.58 -6.21 -11.08
N GLY A 233 10.57 -5.33 -12.07
CA GLY A 233 10.11 -3.95 -11.96
C GLY A 233 11.25 -2.93 -11.85
N LEU A 234 10.88 -1.72 -11.44
CA LEU A 234 11.79 -0.58 -11.29
C LEU A 234 12.37 -0.53 -9.87
N ARG A 235 13.69 -0.37 -9.73
CA ARG A 235 14.40 -0.25 -8.45
C ARG A 235 15.62 0.64 -8.57
N HIS A 236 16.20 1.07 -7.44
CA HIS A 236 17.52 1.67 -7.44
C HIS A 236 18.56 0.69 -7.99
N GLU A 237 19.44 1.18 -8.86
CA GLU A 237 20.62 0.42 -9.25
C GLU A 237 21.59 0.43 -8.05
N ALA A 238 22.01 -0.76 -7.61
CA ALA A 238 23.02 -0.86 -6.59
C ALA A 238 24.32 -0.30 -7.16
N GLY A 239 24.87 0.73 -6.51
CA GLY A 239 26.24 1.18 -6.76
C GLY A 239 27.27 0.14 -6.36
#